data_AF-A0A934G0A9-F1
#
_entry.id   AF-A0A934G0A9-F1
#
_cell.length_a   1.000
_cell.length_b   1.000
_cell.length_c   1.000
_cell.angle_alpha   90.00
_cell.angle_beta   90.00
_cell.angle_gamma   90.00
#
_symmetry.space_group_name_H-M   'P 1'
#
loop_
_entity.id
_entity.type
_entity.pdbx_description
1 polymer ?
#
loop_
_entity_poly.entity_id
_entity_poly.type
_entity_poly.pdbx_seq_one_letter_code
_entity_poly.pdbx_strand_id
1 'polypeptide(L)'
;LIPFQARKLAFALGIDKSQVGKAVKFMTGLYNAFVNSDCAMVEINPLVITKSGDIIALDAKIAFDDNALFRHKDIEGLRDLDEEDPKEVEASRYNLNYVTLDGSIGCMVNGAGLAMATMDMIKLSGGSPANFLDVGGGANKEQVTAAFKILMSDPLVKAVLVNIFGGIMRCDIIAEGIIAAAKDVGIKVPLVVRLQGTNVEQGRKLLADSGLNIITAERMDEAAEKVVKAAKG
;
A
#
# COMPACT_ATOMS: atom_id res chain seq x y z
N LEU A 1 20.20 4.91 -22.55
CA LEU A 1 20.49 6.26 -23.08
C LEU A 1 21.76 6.18 -23.92
N ILE A 2 21.66 6.46 -25.22
CA ILE A 2 22.83 6.48 -26.11
C ILE A 2 23.44 7.90 -26.20
N PRO A 3 24.73 8.06 -26.57
CA PRO A 3 25.42 9.36 -26.52
C PRO A 3 24.74 10.48 -27.31
N PHE A 4 24.09 10.17 -28.44
CA PHE A 4 23.34 11.16 -29.22
C PHE A 4 22.15 11.75 -28.44
N GLN A 5 21.40 10.92 -27.71
CA GLN A 5 20.25 11.36 -26.91
C GLN A 5 20.73 12.25 -25.75
N ALA A 6 21.83 11.85 -25.09
CA ALA A 6 22.44 12.64 -24.02
C ALA A 6 22.95 14.01 -24.52
N ARG A 7 23.55 14.08 -25.72
CA ARG A 7 23.94 15.36 -26.34
C ARG A 7 22.74 16.26 -26.59
N LYS A 8 21.66 15.70 -27.14
CA LYS A 8 20.42 16.45 -27.40
C LYS A 8 19.86 17.04 -26.11
N LEU A 9 19.86 16.27 -25.03
CA LEU A 9 19.41 16.74 -23.72
C LEU A 9 20.33 17.84 -23.17
N ALA A 10 21.66 17.69 -23.25
CA ALA A 10 22.61 18.71 -22.81
C ALA A 10 22.36 20.07 -23.49
N PHE A 11 22.19 20.07 -24.82
CA PHE A 11 21.89 21.30 -25.54
C PHE A 11 20.52 21.89 -25.20
N ALA A 12 19.50 21.06 -25.00
CA ALA A 12 18.17 21.52 -24.60
C ALA A 12 18.16 22.14 -23.20
N LEU A 13 19.04 21.67 -22.30
CA LEU A 13 19.24 22.23 -20.97
C LEU A 13 20.11 23.50 -20.96
N GLY A 14 20.58 23.96 -22.13
CA GLY A 14 21.43 25.16 -22.24
C GLY A 14 22.86 24.94 -21.73
N ILE A 15 23.33 23.69 -21.65
CA ILE A 15 24.70 23.39 -21.25
C ILE A 15 25.67 23.86 -22.34
N ASP A 16 26.70 24.60 -21.95
CA ASP A 16 27.69 25.14 -22.89
C ASP A 16 28.39 24.01 -23.68
N LYS A 17 28.73 24.30 -24.94
CA LYS A 17 29.36 23.34 -25.86
C LYS A 17 30.65 22.73 -25.28
N SER A 18 31.42 23.49 -24.51
CA SER A 18 32.64 23.02 -23.84
C SER A 18 32.37 21.96 -22.77
N GLN A 19 31.17 21.93 -22.21
CA GLN A 19 30.75 21.05 -21.11
C GLN A 19 29.91 19.86 -21.58
N VAL A 20 29.41 19.88 -22.82
CA VAL A 20 28.55 18.80 -23.38
C VAL A 20 29.20 17.42 -23.26
N GLY A 21 30.52 17.30 -23.45
CA GLY A 21 31.21 16.02 -23.27
C GLY A 21 31.08 15.45 -21.85
N LYS A 22 31.21 16.32 -20.83
CA LYS A 22 31.03 15.95 -19.42
C LYS A 22 29.57 15.63 -19.11
N ALA A 23 28.63 16.39 -19.69
CA ALA A 23 27.20 16.20 -19.51
C ALA A 23 26.76 14.84 -20.06
N VAL A 24 27.24 14.50 -21.26
CA VAL A 24 26.99 13.20 -21.89
C VAL A 24 27.52 12.07 -21.01
N LYS A 25 28.77 12.17 -20.55
CA LYS A 25 29.37 11.15 -19.67
C LYS A 25 28.52 10.95 -18.40
N PHE A 26 28.15 12.04 -17.73
CA PHE A 26 27.32 12.02 -16.54
C PHE A 26 25.97 11.34 -16.80
N MET A 27 25.22 11.81 -17.81
CA MET A 27 23.88 11.27 -18.12
C MET A 27 23.91 9.81 -18.57
N THR A 28 24.94 9.39 -19.32
CA THR A 28 25.10 7.97 -19.67
C THR A 28 25.45 7.12 -18.47
N GLY A 29 26.29 7.63 -17.55
CA GLY A 29 26.59 6.95 -16.28
C GLY A 29 25.35 6.81 -15.40
N LEU A 30 24.55 7.88 -15.30
CA LEU A 30 23.28 7.88 -14.56
C LEU A 30 22.30 6.86 -15.12
N TYR A 31 22.17 6.77 -16.45
CA TYR A 31 21.33 5.76 -17.09
C TYR A 31 21.84 4.33 -16.83
N ASN A 32 23.14 4.11 -16.88
CA ASN A 32 23.70 2.80 -16.59
C ASN A 32 23.47 2.42 -15.12
N ALA A 33 23.62 3.37 -14.18
CA ALA A 33 23.29 3.15 -12.78
C ALA A 33 21.80 2.81 -12.60
N PHE A 34 20.91 3.55 -13.26
CA PHE A 34 19.46 3.30 -13.26
C PHE A 34 19.13 1.87 -13.70
N VAL A 35 19.67 1.43 -14.84
CA VAL A 35 19.37 0.11 -15.40
C VAL A 35 20.01 -1.01 -14.58
N ASN A 36 21.28 -0.86 -14.20
CA ASN A 36 22.01 -1.91 -13.51
C ASN A 36 21.54 -2.13 -12.07
N SER A 37 20.97 -1.10 -11.45
CA SER A 37 20.48 -1.15 -10.07
C SER A 37 18.96 -1.35 -9.99
N ASP A 38 18.30 -1.61 -11.13
CA ASP A 38 16.84 -1.69 -11.24
C ASP A 38 16.11 -0.53 -10.53
N CYS A 39 16.56 0.70 -10.81
CA CYS A 39 15.91 1.89 -10.29
C CYS A 39 14.50 2.04 -10.89
N ALA A 40 13.53 2.40 -10.04
CA ALA A 40 12.25 2.93 -10.50
C ALA A 40 12.37 4.41 -10.88
N MET A 41 13.22 5.17 -10.18
CA MET A 41 13.45 6.60 -10.41
C MET A 41 14.85 7.01 -9.99
N VAL A 42 15.45 7.93 -10.74
CA VAL A 42 16.64 8.67 -10.31
C VAL A 42 16.43 10.15 -10.63
N GLU A 43 16.43 10.98 -9.60
CA GLU A 43 16.32 12.43 -9.69
C GLU A 43 17.62 13.07 -9.19
N ILE A 44 18.18 13.99 -9.97
CA ILE A 44 19.34 14.81 -9.57
C ILE A 44 18.87 16.25 -9.48
N ASN A 45 18.84 16.80 -8.27
CA ASN A 45 18.32 18.14 -8.05
C ASN A 45 18.98 18.83 -6.84
N PRO A 46 19.99 19.70 -7.06
CA PRO A 46 20.39 20.26 -8.35
C PRO A 46 21.50 19.48 -9.07
N LEU A 47 21.44 19.47 -10.40
CA LEU A 47 22.57 19.16 -11.27
C LEU A 47 23.42 20.41 -11.44
N VAL A 48 24.60 20.45 -10.80
CA VAL A 48 25.42 21.65 -10.71
C VAL A 48 26.51 21.66 -11.77
N ILE A 49 26.66 22.82 -12.42
CA ILE A 49 27.85 23.17 -13.19
C ILE A 49 28.75 23.99 -12.25
N THR A 50 29.89 23.43 -11.89
CA THR A 50 30.85 24.07 -11.00
C THR A 50 31.58 25.22 -11.71
N LYS A 51 32.28 26.06 -10.95
CA LYS A 51 33.10 27.16 -11.52
C LYS A 51 34.23 26.67 -12.45
N SER A 52 34.70 25.43 -12.28
CA SER A 52 35.66 24.77 -13.19
C SER A 52 35.00 24.18 -14.44
N GLY A 53 33.67 24.30 -14.56
CA GLY A 53 32.89 23.73 -15.65
C GLY A 53 32.74 22.21 -15.57
N ASP A 54 32.86 21.62 -14.39
CA ASP A 54 32.49 20.22 -14.13
C ASP A 54 31.01 20.07 -13.83
N ILE A 55 30.45 18.92 -14.16
CA ILE A 55 29.03 18.58 -13.92
C ILE A 55 28.97 17.58 -12.78
N ILE A 56 28.26 17.95 -11.71
CA ILE A 56 28.16 17.15 -10.49
C ILE A 56 26.69 17.03 -10.06
N ALA A 57 26.33 15.89 -9.49
CA ALA A 57 25.11 15.78 -8.69
C ALA A 57 25.40 16.38 -7.32
N LEU A 58 24.79 17.52 -6.99
CA LEU A 58 24.91 18.06 -5.64
C LEU A 58 24.01 17.30 -4.66
N ASP A 59 22.85 16.86 -5.15
CA ASP A 59 21.90 16.06 -4.42
C ASP A 59 21.21 15.07 -5.38
N ALA A 60 20.77 13.93 -4.84
CA ALA A 60 20.15 12.86 -5.59
C ALA A 60 19.08 12.14 -4.77
N LYS A 61 17.92 11.90 -5.39
CA LYS A 61 16.89 10.99 -4.87
C LYS A 61 16.76 9.79 -5.79
N ILE A 62 16.99 8.60 -5.25
CA ILE A 62 16.93 7.34 -5.98
C ILE A 62 15.84 6.48 -5.35
N ALA A 63 14.93 5.98 -6.18
CA ALA A 63 13.96 4.97 -5.79
C ALA A 63 14.24 3.68 -6.59
N PHE A 64 14.21 2.54 -5.92
CA PHE A 64 14.45 1.23 -6.52
C PHE A 64 13.12 0.52 -6.81
N ASP A 65 13.12 -0.42 -7.75
CA ASP A 65 11.98 -1.31 -7.94
C ASP A 65 12.00 -2.40 -6.86
N ASP A 66 11.04 -2.35 -5.93
CA ASP A 66 10.90 -3.33 -4.84
C ASP A 66 10.83 -4.77 -5.36
N ASN A 67 10.28 -4.98 -6.56
CA ASN A 67 10.20 -6.31 -7.18
C ASN A 67 11.55 -6.84 -7.67
N ALA A 68 12.58 -6.00 -7.74
CA ALA A 68 13.93 -6.38 -8.15
C ALA A 68 14.89 -6.53 -6.95
N LEU A 69 14.51 -6.12 -5.74
CA LEU A 69 15.39 -6.16 -4.57
C LEU A 69 15.91 -7.57 -4.24
N PHE A 70 15.18 -8.63 -4.61
CA PHE A 70 15.63 -10.00 -4.41
C PHE A 70 16.99 -10.31 -5.06
N ARG A 71 17.37 -9.58 -6.13
CA ARG A 71 18.66 -9.71 -6.83
C ARG A 71 19.67 -8.61 -6.49
N HIS A 72 19.32 -7.66 -5.60
CA HIS A 72 20.17 -6.54 -5.17
C HIS A 72 20.26 -6.48 -3.64
N LYS A 73 20.97 -7.45 -3.05
CA LYS A 73 21.10 -7.58 -1.58
C LYS A 73 21.88 -6.45 -0.92
N ASP A 74 22.77 -5.81 -1.66
CA ASP A 74 23.46 -4.59 -1.27
C ASP A 74 22.50 -3.41 -1.11
N ILE A 75 21.54 -3.25 -2.03
CA ILE A 75 20.51 -2.21 -1.96
C ILE A 75 19.47 -2.52 -0.88
N GLU A 76 19.02 -3.78 -0.77
CA GLU A 76 18.10 -4.20 0.30
C GLU A 76 18.69 -3.90 1.69
N GLY A 77 20.00 -4.04 1.85
CA GLY A 77 20.71 -3.70 3.10
C GLY A 77 20.81 -2.20 3.41
N LEU A 78 20.45 -1.32 2.48
CA LEU A 78 20.40 0.14 2.68
C LEU A 78 19.01 0.63 3.15
N ARG A 79 18.01 -0.25 3.24
CA ARG A 79 16.65 0.14 3.66
C ARG A 79 16.67 0.64 5.10
N ASP A 80 16.23 1.88 5.29
CA ASP A 80 16.07 2.50 6.59
C ASP A 80 14.59 2.44 7.01
N LEU A 81 14.30 1.64 8.02
CA LEU A 81 12.93 1.45 8.51
C LEU A 81 12.44 2.61 9.38
N ASP A 82 13.34 3.48 9.85
CA ASP A 82 12.97 4.63 10.69
C ASP A 82 12.34 5.77 9.86
N GLU A 83 12.53 5.75 8.54
CA GLU A 83 11.93 6.68 7.56
C GLU A 83 10.57 6.21 7.02
N GLU A 84 10.09 5.03 7.44
CA GLU A 84 8.81 4.43 7.01
C GLU A 84 7.76 4.46 8.13
N ASP A 85 6.47 4.39 7.78
CA ASP A 85 5.42 4.23 8.80
C ASP A 85 5.56 2.84 9.47
N PRO A 86 5.71 2.76 10.81
CA PRO A 86 5.85 1.49 11.50
C PRO A 86 4.74 0.47 11.20
N LYS A 87 3.51 0.94 10.93
CA LYS A 87 2.38 0.06 10.55
C LYS A 87 2.59 -0.57 9.18
N GLU A 88 3.15 0.17 8.22
CA GLU A 88 3.48 -0.33 6.88
C GLU A 88 4.63 -1.35 6.94
N VAL A 89 5.64 -1.07 7.78
CA VAL A 89 6.74 -2.00 8.05
C VAL A 89 6.21 -3.31 8.65
N GLU A 90 5.39 -3.24 9.71
CA GLU A 90 4.78 -4.42 10.31
C GLU A 90 3.87 -5.17 9.31
N ALA A 91 3.08 -4.46 8.50
CA ALA A 91 2.25 -5.06 7.46
C ALA A 91 3.07 -5.87 6.45
N SER A 92 4.22 -5.33 6.01
CA SER A 92 5.10 -5.98 5.03
C SER A 92 5.62 -7.34 5.50
N ARG A 93 5.82 -7.53 6.81
CA ARG A 93 6.27 -8.82 7.41
C ARG A 93 5.25 -9.94 7.22
N TYR A 94 3.98 -9.59 7.04
CA TYR A 94 2.88 -10.52 6.79
C TYR A 94 2.45 -10.52 5.32
N ASN A 95 3.22 -9.88 4.44
CA ASN A 95 2.88 -9.70 3.02
C ASN A 95 1.51 -9.01 2.84
N LEU A 96 1.25 -8.01 3.69
CA LEU A 96 0.07 -7.14 3.63
C LEU A 96 0.49 -5.80 3.04
N ASN A 97 -0.33 -5.23 2.15
CA ASN A 97 -0.11 -3.87 1.67
C ASN A 97 -0.98 -2.93 2.50
N TYR A 98 -0.37 -2.10 3.33
CA TYR A 98 -1.05 -1.16 4.21
C TYR A 98 -0.59 0.26 3.88
N VAL A 99 -1.49 1.24 3.96
CA VAL A 99 -1.15 2.67 3.91
C VAL A 99 -2.04 3.41 4.91
N THR A 100 -1.45 4.23 5.77
CA THR A 100 -2.18 5.04 6.75
C THR A 100 -2.88 6.23 6.08
N LEU A 101 -4.12 6.51 6.47
CA LEU A 101 -4.88 7.72 6.10
C LEU A 101 -5.38 8.44 7.36
N ASP A 102 -6.03 9.59 7.18
CA ASP A 102 -6.47 10.48 8.26
C ASP A 102 -7.91 10.24 8.76
N GLY A 103 -8.59 9.21 8.25
CA GLY A 103 -9.97 8.91 8.57
C GLY A 103 -10.19 8.10 9.85
N SER A 104 -11.42 7.61 10.01
CA SER A 104 -11.87 6.89 11.22
C SER A 104 -12.51 5.54 10.94
N ILE A 105 -12.59 5.13 9.67
CA ILE A 105 -13.17 3.85 9.27
C ILE A 105 -12.05 2.98 8.71
N GLY A 106 -11.67 1.95 9.47
CA GLY A 106 -10.69 0.98 9.04
C GLY A 106 -11.22 0.16 7.88
N CYS A 107 -10.39 -0.10 6.88
CA CYS A 107 -10.73 -0.95 5.74
C CYS A 107 -9.85 -2.20 5.76
N MET A 108 -10.45 -3.37 5.54
CA MET A 108 -9.72 -4.61 5.28
C MET A 108 -10.34 -5.27 4.05
N VAL A 109 -9.56 -5.38 2.97
CA VAL A 109 -10.08 -5.77 1.65
C VAL A 109 -9.11 -6.72 0.98
N ASN A 110 -9.59 -7.59 0.10
CA ASN A 110 -8.73 -8.37 -0.79
C ASN A 110 -8.68 -7.75 -2.20
N GLY A 111 -7.47 -7.48 -2.68
CA GLY A 111 -7.18 -6.85 -3.96
C GLY A 111 -7.14 -5.32 -3.89
N ALA A 112 -6.01 -4.73 -4.30
CA ALA A 112 -5.78 -3.30 -4.28
C ALA A 112 -6.87 -2.45 -4.97
N GLY A 113 -7.37 -2.89 -6.13
CA GLY A 113 -8.46 -2.18 -6.82
C GLY A 113 -9.77 -2.16 -6.03
N LEU A 114 -10.11 -3.27 -5.37
CA LEU A 114 -11.29 -3.35 -4.52
C LEU A 114 -11.09 -2.52 -3.24
N ALA A 115 -9.87 -2.49 -2.70
CA ALA A 115 -9.53 -1.68 -1.53
C ALA A 115 -9.75 -0.18 -1.81
N MET A 116 -9.24 0.32 -2.94
CA MET A 116 -9.50 1.71 -3.39
C MET A 116 -10.99 1.99 -3.59
N ALA A 117 -11.70 1.12 -4.31
CA ALA A 117 -13.15 1.28 -4.51
C ALA A 117 -13.93 1.26 -3.19
N THR A 118 -13.49 0.49 -2.20
CA THR A 118 -14.12 0.44 -0.88
C THR A 118 -13.93 1.75 -0.11
N MET A 119 -12.72 2.31 -0.13
CA MET A 119 -12.42 3.61 0.45
C MET A 119 -13.24 4.72 -0.22
N ASP A 120 -13.34 4.70 -1.54
CA ASP A 120 -14.15 5.65 -2.31
C ASP A 120 -15.64 5.54 -1.93
N MET A 121 -16.19 4.33 -1.81
CA MET A 121 -17.57 4.13 -1.39
C MET A 121 -17.84 4.61 0.04
N ILE A 122 -16.88 4.42 0.97
CA ILE A 122 -16.96 5.00 2.32
C ILE A 122 -17.00 6.52 2.24
N LYS A 123 -16.12 7.14 1.43
CA LYS A 123 -16.05 8.59 1.27
C LYS A 123 -17.32 9.16 0.64
N LEU A 124 -17.83 8.50 -0.40
CA LEU A 124 -19.11 8.83 -1.07
C LEU A 124 -20.30 8.72 -0.12
N SER A 125 -20.26 7.78 0.81
CA SER A 125 -21.29 7.61 1.86
C SER A 125 -21.13 8.59 3.03
N GLY A 126 -20.19 9.54 2.96
CA GLY A 126 -19.97 10.57 3.97
C GLY A 126 -19.13 10.12 5.17
N GLY A 127 -18.35 9.04 5.03
CA GLY A 127 -17.33 8.61 5.98
C GLY A 127 -15.93 9.11 5.62
N SER A 128 -14.94 8.71 6.42
CA SER A 128 -13.52 8.92 6.07
C SER A 128 -12.73 7.63 6.30
N PRO A 129 -12.12 7.04 5.26
CA PRO A 129 -11.30 5.83 5.41
C PRO A 129 -10.03 6.14 6.21
N ALA A 130 -9.73 5.31 7.21
CA ALA A 130 -8.56 5.46 8.07
C ALA A 130 -7.29 4.85 7.47
N ASN A 131 -7.44 3.96 6.49
CA ASN A 131 -6.32 3.27 5.86
C ASN A 131 -6.73 2.67 4.51
N PHE A 132 -5.72 2.35 3.72
CA PHE A 132 -5.76 1.32 2.70
C PHE A 132 -5.19 0.02 3.30
N LEU A 133 -5.82 -1.13 3.05
CA LEU A 133 -5.25 -2.42 3.41
C LEU A 133 -5.74 -3.51 2.46
N ASP A 134 -4.79 -4.08 1.73
CA ASP A 134 -4.97 -5.25 0.88
C ASP A 134 -4.35 -6.49 1.54
N VAL A 135 -5.19 -7.46 1.89
CA VAL A 135 -4.78 -8.75 2.48
C VAL A 135 -4.41 -9.81 1.44
N GLY A 136 -4.58 -9.52 0.16
CA GLY A 136 -4.34 -10.43 -0.95
C GLY A 136 -5.45 -11.48 -1.15
N GLY A 137 -5.41 -12.18 -2.27
CA GLY A 137 -6.44 -13.15 -2.67
C GLY A 137 -6.43 -14.48 -1.91
N GLY A 138 -5.40 -14.74 -1.10
CA GLY A 138 -5.15 -16.01 -0.39
C GLY A 138 -4.97 -15.85 1.12
N ALA A 139 -5.52 -14.79 1.71
CA ALA A 139 -5.34 -14.43 3.11
C ALA A 139 -5.67 -15.59 4.07
N ASN A 140 -4.67 -15.99 4.87
CA ASN A 140 -4.85 -16.99 5.92
C ASN A 140 -5.22 -16.35 7.28
N LYS A 141 -5.43 -17.19 8.29
CA LYS A 141 -5.81 -16.73 9.64
C LYS A 141 -4.75 -15.82 10.27
N GLU A 142 -3.48 -16.13 10.08
CA GLU A 142 -2.35 -15.34 10.60
C GLU A 142 -2.35 -13.92 10.01
N GLN A 143 -2.51 -13.81 8.69
CA GLN A 143 -2.57 -12.55 7.97
C GLN A 143 -3.79 -11.71 8.38
N VAL A 144 -4.97 -12.32 8.50
CA VAL A 144 -6.18 -11.63 8.97
C VAL A 144 -6.01 -11.13 10.41
N THR A 145 -5.37 -11.92 11.27
CA THR A 145 -5.10 -11.52 12.66
C THR A 145 -4.11 -10.37 12.74
N ALA A 146 -3.01 -10.41 11.96
CA ALA A 146 -2.05 -9.32 11.87
C ALA A 146 -2.70 -8.05 11.33
N ALA A 147 -3.50 -8.16 10.28
CA ALA A 147 -4.27 -7.08 9.69
C ALA A 147 -5.16 -6.38 10.73
N PHE A 148 -5.88 -7.13 11.57
CA PHE A 148 -6.66 -6.54 12.66
C PHE A 148 -5.80 -5.91 13.75
N LYS A 149 -4.66 -6.51 14.12
CA LYS A 149 -3.74 -5.90 15.10
C LYS A 149 -3.21 -4.56 14.63
N ILE A 150 -2.84 -4.46 13.34
CA ILE A 150 -2.38 -3.21 12.72
C ILE A 150 -3.52 -2.18 12.72
N LEU A 151 -4.72 -2.54 12.27
CA LEU A 151 -5.88 -1.64 12.27
C LEU A 151 -6.22 -1.13 13.68
N MET A 152 -6.20 -2.01 14.68
CA MET A 152 -6.54 -1.65 16.07
C MET A 152 -5.42 -0.92 16.81
N SER A 153 -4.21 -0.87 16.24
CA SER A 153 -3.13 0.00 16.75
C SER A 153 -3.42 1.48 16.49
N ASP A 154 -4.32 1.79 15.55
CA ASP A 154 -4.72 3.14 15.22
C ASP A 154 -5.87 3.63 16.11
N PRO A 155 -5.65 4.61 16.99
CA PRO A 155 -6.69 5.12 17.89
C PRO A 155 -7.79 5.91 17.15
N LEU A 156 -7.60 6.30 15.89
CA LEU A 156 -8.60 7.00 15.09
C LEU A 156 -9.71 6.07 14.58
N VAL A 157 -9.46 4.76 14.53
CA VAL A 157 -10.40 3.77 14.00
C VAL A 157 -11.59 3.60 14.96
N LYS A 158 -12.78 3.95 14.48
CA LYS A 158 -14.06 3.87 15.21
C LYS A 158 -14.98 2.76 14.74
N ALA A 159 -14.80 2.28 13.52
CA ALA A 159 -15.49 1.12 12.95
C ALA A 159 -14.59 0.51 11.87
N VAL A 160 -14.81 -0.76 11.54
CA VAL A 160 -14.04 -1.45 10.48
C VAL A 160 -14.99 -2.03 9.45
N LEU A 161 -14.70 -1.80 8.17
CA LEU A 161 -15.32 -2.46 7.04
C LEU A 161 -14.39 -3.55 6.51
N VAL A 162 -14.82 -4.80 6.66
CA VAL A 162 -14.21 -5.95 6.01
C VAL A 162 -14.98 -6.25 4.73
N ASN A 163 -14.36 -6.03 3.57
CA ASN A 163 -14.98 -6.29 2.28
C ASN A 163 -14.19 -7.35 1.53
N ILE A 164 -14.71 -8.57 1.48
CA ILE A 164 -14.07 -9.69 0.80
C ILE A 164 -14.92 -10.14 -0.37
N PHE A 165 -14.34 -10.09 -1.56
CA PHE A 165 -14.89 -10.70 -2.76
C PHE A 165 -14.09 -11.96 -3.09
N GLY A 166 -14.67 -13.11 -2.75
CA GLY A 166 -14.08 -14.43 -2.90
C GLY A 166 -13.89 -14.81 -4.37
N GLY A 167 -12.63 -15.08 -4.73
CA GLY A 167 -12.26 -15.83 -5.93
C GLY A 167 -11.93 -17.28 -5.55
N ILE A 168 -10.69 -17.50 -5.10
CA ILE A 168 -10.16 -18.83 -4.77
C ILE A 168 -10.53 -19.27 -3.34
N MET A 169 -10.79 -18.32 -2.43
CA MET A 169 -11.13 -18.60 -1.04
C MET A 169 -12.63 -18.76 -0.83
N ARG A 170 -13.01 -19.67 0.07
CA ARG A 170 -14.40 -19.84 0.51
C ARG A 170 -14.74 -18.87 1.64
N CYS A 171 -15.93 -18.28 1.59
CA CYS A 171 -16.38 -17.28 2.54
C CYS A 171 -16.51 -17.82 3.97
N ASP A 172 -16.78 -19.12 4.15
CA ASP A 172 -16.86 -19.75 5.47
C ASP A 172 -15.51 -19.79 6.19
N ILE A 173 -14.43 -20.14 5.49
CA ILE A 173 -13.06 -20.11 6.04
C ILE A 173 -12.66 -18.70 6.44
N ILE A 174 -13.03 -17.70 5.61
CA ILE A 174 -12.75 -16.29 5.92
C ILE A 174 -13.57 -15.80 7.11
N ALA A 175 -14.84 -16.17 7.20
CA ALA A 175 -15.67 -15.86 8.36
C ALA A 175 -15.06 -16.43 9.66
N GLU A 176 -14.62 -17.70 9.65
CA GLU A 176 -13.92 -18.30 10.79
C GLU A 176 -12.65 -17.53 11.16
N GLY A 177 -11.85 -17.13 10.16
CA GLY A 177 -10.66 -16.30 10.35
C GLY A 177 -10.97 -14.95 11.00
N ILE A 178 -12.00 -14.25 10.52
CA ILE A 178 -12.46 -12.98 11.09
C ILE A 178 -12.93 -13.16 12.53
N ILE A 179 -13.75 -14.18 12.81
CA ILE A 179 -14.28 -14.44 14.15
C ILE A 179 -13.14 -14.76 15.13
N ALA A 180 -12.19 -15.60 14.70
CA ALA A 180 -11.04 -15.96 15.53
C ALA A 180 -10.14 -14.74 15.81
N ALA A 181 -9.84 -13.94 14.79
CA ALA A 181 -9.05 -12.73 14.93
C ALA A 181 -9.74 -11.69 15.82
N ALA A 182 -11.05 -11.47 15.64
CA ALA A 182 -11.81 -10.53 16.44
C ALA A 182 -11.82 -10.90 17.94
N LYS A 183 -11.88 -12.21 18.24
CA LYS A 183 -11.78 -12.73 19.61
C LYS A 183 -10.36 -12.62 20.18
N ASP A 184 -9.34 -12.95 19.39
CA ASP A 184 -7.92 -12.88 19.81
C ASP A 184 -7.48 -11.44 20.10
N VAL A 185 -7.82 -10.50 19.21
CA VAL A 185 -7.47 -9.09 19.32
C VAL A 185 -8.37 -8.35 20.31
N GLY A 186 -9.56 -8.86 20.59
CA GLY A 186 -10.53 -8.21 21.48
C GLY A 186 -11.13 -6.95 20.87
N ILE A 187 -11.56 -7.02 19.61
CA ILE A 187 -12.09 -5.87 18.86
C ILE A 187 -13.37 -5.34 19.54
N LYS A 188 -13.36 -4.05 19.89
CA LYS A 188 -14.50 -3.37 20.54
C LYS A 188 -15.29 -2.47 19.61
N VAL A 189 -14.69 -2.05 18.50
CA VAL A 189 -15.35 -1.22 17.50
C VAL A 189 -16.32 -2.06 16.65
N PRO A 190 -17.41 -1.48 16.14
CA PRO A 190 -18.33 -2.20 15.26
C PRO A 190 -17.62 -2.73 14.01
N LEU A 191 -17.93 -3.97 13.66
CA LEU A 191 -17.45 -4.63 12.45
C LEU A 191 -18.59 -4.69 11.44
N VAL A 192 -18.38 -4.12 10.25
CA VAL A 192 -19.24 -4.35 9.10
C VAL A 192 -18.53 -5.31 8.15
N VAL A 193 -19.18 -6.42 7.82
CA VAL A 193 -18.58 -7.47 6.99
C VAL A 193 -19.44 -7.69 5.76
N ARG A 194 -18.82 -7.54 4.59
CA ARG A 194 -19.41 -7.89 3.31
C ARG A 194 -18.60 -9.02 2.68
N LEU A 195 -19.24 -10.18 2.56
CA LEU A 195 -18.69 -11.37 1.89
C LEU A 195 -19.45 -11.61 0.58
N GLN A 196 -18.71 -11.98 -0.47
CA GLN A 196 -19.23 -12.48 -1.73
C GLN A 196 -18.38 -13.66 -2.22
N GLY A 197 -18.97 -14.60 -2.95
CA GLY A 197 -18.28 -15.76 -3.53
C GLY A 197 -18.76 -17.10 -2.98
N THR A 198 -17.93 -18.13 -3.10
CA THR A 198 -18.27 -19.51 -2.69
C THR A 198 -18.59 -19.59 -1.20
N ASN A 199 -19.67 -20.30 -0.86
CA ASN A 199 -20.16 -20.50 0.51
C ASN A 199 -20.52 -19.22 1.28
N VAL A 200 -20.89 -18.15 0.58
CA VAL A 200 -21.28 -16.88 1.20
C VAL A 200 -22.37 -17.03 2.26
N GLU A 201 -23.40 -17.85 2.00
CA GLU A 201 -24.49 -18.11 2.95
C GLU A 201 -23.98 -18.73 4.27
N GLN A 202 -23.06 -19.71 4.16
CA GLN A 202 -22.46 -20.35 5.32
C GLN A 202 -21.57 -19.37 6.09
N GLY A 203 -20.76 -18.57 5.40
CA GLY A 203 -19.94 -17.53 6.02
C GLY A 203 -20.76 -16.47 6.76
N ARG A 204 -21.86 -16.00 6.16
CA ARG A 204 -22.78 -15.06 6.82
C ARG A 204 -23.43 -15.66 8.05
N LYS A 205 -23.86 -16.92 7.98
CA LYS A 205 -24.41 -17.65 9.13
C LYS A 205 -23.39 -17.75 10.27
N LEU A 206 -22.14 -18.11 9.97
CA LEU A 206 -21.06 -18.16 10.96
C LEU A 206 -20.83 -16.81 11.64
N LEU A 207 -20.85 -15.71 10.89
CA LEU A 207 -20.71 -14.36 11.45
C LEU A 207 -21.88 -14.01 12.37
N ALA A 208 -23.12 -14.32 11.97
CA ALA A 208 -24.32 -14.06 12.76
C ALA A 208 -24.34 -14.88 14.06
N ASP A 209 -23.93 -16.15 14.00
CA ASP A 209 -23.90 -17.07 15.14
C ASP A 209 -22.68 -16.84 16.07
N SER A 210 -21.77 -15.93 15.73
CA SER A 210 -20.49 -15.74 16.42
C SER A 210 -20.58 -15.12 17.82
N GLY A 211 -21.70 -14.47 18.12
CA GLY A 211 -21.91 -13.67 19.34
C GLY A 211 -21.13 -12.35 19.38
N LEU A 212 -20.45 -11.99 18.29
CA LEU A 212 -19.72 -10.72 18.15
C LEU A 212 -20.63 -9.63 17.56
N ASN A 213 -20.30 -8.37 17.82
CA ASN A 213 -21.00 -7.21 17.23
C ASN A 213 -20.62 -7.02 15.75
N ILE A 214 -21.09 -7.93 14.90
CA ILE A 214 -20.82 -7.97 13.46
C ILE A 214 -22.11 -7.66 12.70
N ILE A 215 -22.05 -6.64 11.85
CA ILE A 215 -23.12 -6.27 10.94
C ILE A 215 -22.77 -6.82 9.55
N THR A 216 -23.61 -7.71 9.02
CA THR A 216 -23.41 -8.22 7.66
C THR A 216 -24.04 -7.27 6.63
N ALA A 217 -23.41 -7.16 5.46
CA ALA A 217 -23.95 -6.45 4.29
C ALA A 217 -23.80 -7.31 3.03
N GLU A 218 -24.70 -7.12 2.06
CA GLU A 218 -24.67 -7.89 0.82
C GLU A 218 -23.99 -7.11 -0.30
N ARG A 219 -24.38 -5.85 -0.43
CA ARG A 219 -23.89 -4.93 -1.46
C ARG A 219 -22.83 -3.99 -0.89
N MET A 220 -22.03 -3.42 -1.79
CA MET A 220 -20.91 -2.55 -1.41
C MET A 220 -21.38 -1.18 -0.90
N ASP A 221 -22.40 -0.60 -1.54
CA ASP A 221 -23.08 0.62 -1.12
C ASP A 221 -23.70 0.47 0.28
N GLU A 222 -24.44 -0.61 0.48
CA GLU A 222 -25.03 -0.96 1.77
C GLU A 222 -23.97 -1.11 2.88
N ALA A 223 -22.85 -1.78 2.57
CA ALA A 223 -21.76 -1.97 3.53
C ALA A 223 -21.11 -0.63 3.92
N ALA A 224 -20.93 0.27 2.96
CA ALA A 224 -20.40 1.61 3.19
C ALA A 224 -21.35 2.46 4.07
N GLU A 225 -22.65 2.49 3.75
CA GLU A 225 -23.65 3.20 4.55
C GLU A 225 -23.70 2.67 6.00
N LYS A 226 -23.69 1.34 6.16
CA LYS A 226 -23.70 0.68 7.46
C LYS A 226 -22.47 1.02 8.30
N VAL A 227 -21.27 0.99 7.71
CA VAL A 227 -20.04 1.28 8.48
C VAL A 227 -19.94 2.75 8.84
N VAL A 228 -20.38 3.65 7.96
CA VAL A 228 -20.43 5.10 8.25
C VAL A 228 -21.39 5.39 9.39
N LYS A 229 -22.56 4.74 9.39
CA LYS A 229 -23.51 4.86 10.49
C LYS A 229 -22.91 4.32 11.79
N ALA A 230 -22.33 3.12 11.76
CA ALA A 230 -21.72 2.49 12.93
C ALA A 230 -20.55 3.29 13.52
N ALA A 231 -19.78 4.00 12.69
CA ALA A 231 -18.69 4.87 13.14
C ALA A 231 -19.16 6.14 13.87
N LYS A 232 -20.43 6.54 13.71
CA LYS A 232 -21.01 7.75 14.33
C LYS A 232 -21.66 7.49 15.69
N GLY A 233 -21.88 6.22 16.08
CA GLY A 233 -22.64 5.82 17.26
C GLY A 233 -24.09 5.54 16.92
#